data_AF-A0A3M0ME77-F1
#
_entry.id   AF-A0A3M0ME77-F1
#
_cell.length_a   1.000
_cell.length_b   1.000
_cell.length_c   1.000
_cell.angle_alpha   90.00
_cell.angle_beta   90.00
_cell.angle_gamma   90.00
#
_symmetry.space_group_name_H-M   'P 1'
#
loop_
_entity.id
_entity.type
_entity.pdbx_description
1 polymer ?
#
loop_
_entity_poly.entity_id
_entity_poly.type
_entity_poly.pdbx_seq_one_letter_code
_entity_poly.pdbx_strand_id
1 'polypeptide(L)'
;MKKTDIELLRPLWIPKSLSYDEQCTQTLKLWLHDGNYYINSQPPDLSLFCQISEEVMKSMSLDAFRFATHSAQTVFELEQTSAYPKLTSWRVIQTYYAAYFAAHAILRFFGMSFSHLENGHVQFLKTRCNSEAGYLPTLPSSYYLIGFLPDDQHLTFNKCSESHKDLWKCFNVLVRQISTDSLTLRASDNRRQELSQVFSNLSDALCQLGKYQSGNWLSVVRNEVNYKSLHGVWYPFSKAIPSFEELMAKVKDWRKASSDFGNPNHIRNDLERFFITAFLIIDICLSLAQDYQGIVEKAGRRSGNFSRLLKLSAAA
;
A
#
# COMPACT_ATOMS: atom_id res chain seq x y z
N MET A 1 6.20 -13.05 4.14
CA MET A 1 7.57 -12.76 3.65
C MET A 1 8.55 -12.89 4.82
N LYS A 2 9.73 -13.49 4.67
CA LYS A 2 10.62 -13.70 5.84
C LYS A 2 11.28 -12.38 6.26
N LYS A 3 11.64 -12.23 7.53
CA LYS A 3 12.35 -11.04 8.04
C LYS A 3 13.61 -10.72 7.22
N THR A 4 14.37 -11.74 6.85
CA THR A 4 15.59 -11.62 6.02
C THR A 4 15.34 -11.07 4.61
N ASP A 5 14.12 -11.25 4.10
CA ASP A 5 13.71 -10.74 2.78
C ASP A 5 13.34 -9.25 2.90
N ILE A 6 12.67 -8.87 3.99
CA ILE A 6 12.36 -7.48 4.32
C ILE A 6 13.64 -6.67 4.55
N GLU A 7 14.59 -7.23 5.30
CA GLU A 7 15.92 -6.65 5.50
C GLU A 7 16.64 -6.42 4.16
N LEU A 8 16.46 -7.33 3.20
CA LEU A 8 17.05 -7.20 1.86
C LEU A 8 16.44 -6.03 1.09
N LEU A 9 15.15 -5.73 1.27
CA LEU A 9 14.44 -4.66 0.57
C LEU A 9 14.79 -3.25 1.06
N ARG A 10 15.35 -3.11 2.27
CA ARG A 10 15.65 -1.80 2.89
C ARG A 10 16.39 -0.80 1.99
N PRO A 11 17.37 -1.18 1.15
CA PRO A 11 18.03 -0.24 0.24
C PRO A 11 17.09 0.40 -0.78
N LEU A 12 15.94 -0.22 -1.07
CA LEU A 12 14.93 0.29 -2.00
C LEU A 12 13.90 1.21 -1.33
N TRP A 13 13.93 1.34 0.00
CA TRP A 13 12.96 2.16 0.73
C TRP A 13 13.39 3.62 0.72
N ILE A 14 12.41 4.51 0.60
CA ILE A 14 12.66 5.95 0.65
C ILE A 14 12.81 6.49 2.09
N PRO A 15 12.05 6.05 3.11
CA PRO A 15 12.22 6.59 4.44
C PRO A 15 13.46 5.96 5.09
N LYS A 16 14.62 6.56 4.81
CA LYS A 16 15.83 6.48 5.66
C LYS A 16 15.70 7.36 6.91
N SER A 17 14.56 8.04 7.14
CA SER A 17 14.30 8.89 8.31
C SER A 17 14.01 8.05 9.56
N LEU A 18 14.99 7.26 9.98
CA LEU A 18 14.90 6.32 11.12
C LEU A 18 14.75 7.02 12.47
N SER A 19 15.05 8.32 12.55
CA SER A 19 15.39 8.94 13.83
C SER A 19 14.32 9.89 14.39
N TYR A 20 13.28 10.30 13.65
CA TYR A 20 12.40 11.39 14.10
C TYR A 20 10.91 11.34 13.65
N ASP A 21 10.39 10.21 13.18
CA ASP A 21 9.00 10.10 12.67
C ASP A 21 7.92 10.40 13.73
N GLU A 22 8.23 10.21 15.02
CA GLU A 22 7.25 10.35 16.10
C GLU A 22 6.73 11.77 16.33
N GLN A 23 7.53 12.79 15.98
CA GLN A 23 7.15 14.19 16.11
C GLN A 23 6.43 14.69 14.86
N CYS A 24 6.39 13.90 13.79
CA CYS A 24 5.66 14.27 12.59
C CYS A 24 4.15 14.23 12.84
N THR A 25 3.52 15.39 12.83
CA THR A 25 2.07 15.55 12.91
C THR A 25 1.43 15.87 11.55
N GLN A 26 2.26 16.07 10.52
CA GLN A 26 1.83 16.56 9.21
C GLN A 26 1.81 15.44 8.16
N THR A 27 0.63 15.09 7.69
CA THR A 27 0.46 14.21 6.51
C THR A 27 1.08 14.85 5.27
N LEU A 28 1.34 14.08 4.21
CA LEU A 28 1.92 14.64 2.97
C LEU A 28 1.06 15.78 2.40
N LYS A 29 -0.27 15.65 2.49
CA LYS A 29 -1.19 16.71 2.04
C LYS A 29 -1.04 18.02 2.81
N LEU A 30 -0.78 17.94 4.12
CA LEU A 30 -0.51 19.12 4.95
C LEU A 30 0.87 19.69 4.68
N TRP A 31 1.87 18.83 4.48
CA TRP A 31 3.21 19.26 4.08
C TRP A 31 3.20 19.96 2.71
N LEU A 32 2.34 19.56 1.77
CA LEU A 32 2.14 20.30 0.51
C LEU A 32 1.54 21.71 0.70
N HIS A 33 1.07 22.06 1.90
CA HIS A 33 0.62 23.40 2.24
C HIS A 33 1.71 24.17 2.98
N ASP A 34 2.28 23.57 4.03
CA ASP A 34 3.17 24.26 4.99
C ASP A 34 4.66 23.95 4.81
N GLY A 35 5.00 23.05 3.89
CA GLY A 35 6.34 22.48 3.76
C GLY A 35 7.38 23.43 3.16
N ASN A 36 8.64 23.16 3.50
CA ASN A 36 9.79 23.90 3.00
C ASN A 36 10.21 23.40 1.61
N TYR A 37 9.63 24.00 0.56
CA TYR A 37 9.92 23.67 -0.82
C TYR A 37 9.81 24.88 -1.76
N TYR A 38 10.50 24.79 -2.89
CA TYR A 38 10.38 25.73 -4.02
C TYR A 38 9.58 25.10 -5.15
N ILE A 39 8.83 25.94 -5.89
CA ILE A 39 8.24 25.54 -7.17
C ILE A 39 9.34 25.48 -8.22
N ASN A 40 9.50 24.33 -8.87
CA ASN A 40 10.41 24.22 -10.01
C ASN A 40 9.72 24.77 -11.27
N SER A 41 10.40 25.67 -12.00
CA SER A 41 9.84 26.39 -13.14
C SER A 41 9.91 25.58 -14.44
N GLN A 42 9.31 24.39 -14.45
CA GLN A 42 9.19 23.53 -15.63
C GLN A 42 7.72 23.34 -16.04
N PRO A 43 7.08 24.36 -16.63
CA PRO A 43 5.71 24.25 -17.13
C PRO A 43 5.62 23.18 -18.24
N PRO A 44 4.44 22.55 -18.42
CA PRO A 44 3.16 22.80 -17.74
C PRO A 44 2.96 22.00 -16.44
N ASP A 45 3.88 21.08 -16.14
CA ASP A 45 3.75 20.15 -15.02
C ASP A 45 4.19 20.78 -13.70
N LEU A 46 3.63 20.31 -12.60
CA LEU A 46 4.06 20.71 -11.27
C LEU A 46 5.20 19.78 -10.82
N SER A 47 6.31 20.37 -10.42
CA SER A 47 7.32 19.69 -9.60
C SER A 47 7.80 20.63 -8.49
N LEU A 48 8.13 20.04 -7.35
CA LEU A 48 8.58 20.77 -6.17
C LEU A 48 10.01 20.35 -5.85
N PHE A 49 10.88 21.30 -5.53
CA PHE A 49 12.20 21.02 -4.94
C PHE A 49 12.08 21.13 -3.42
N CYS A 50 12.31 20.03 -2.71
CA CYS A 50 12.15 19.93 -1.27
C CYS A 50 13.45 20.38 -0.59
N GLN A 51 13.44 21.50 0.13
CA GLN A 51 14.64 22.02 0.79
C GLN A 51 15.13 21.11 1.91
N ILE A 52 14.19 20.45 2.60
CA ILE A 52 14.45 19.53 3.70
C ILE A 52 13.77 18.20 3.36
N SER A 53 14.50 17.34 2.66
CA SER A 53 14.03 16.00 2.25
C SER A 53 13.46 15.19 3.41
N GLU A 54 14.01 15.35 4.61
CA GLU A 54 13.54 14.68 5.82
C GLU A 54 12.09 14.99 6.19
N GLU A 55 11.58 16.20 5.92
CA GLU A 55 10.19 16.54 6.23
C GLU A 55 9.21 15.73 5.37
N VAL A 56 9.48 15.63 4.07
CA VAL A 56 8.69 14.82 3.13
C VAL A 56 8.72 13.36 3.53
N MET A 57 9.92 12.83 3.85
CA MET A 57 10.08 11.45 4.27
C MET A 57 9.29 11.15 5.55
N LYS A 58 9.31 12.07 6.54
CA LYS A 58 8.51 11.98 7.77
C LYS A 58 7.01 11.96 7.47
N SER A 59 6.53 12.89 6.63
CA SER A 59 5.12 12.94 6.23
C SER A 59 4.66 11.68 5.49
N MET A 60 5.50 11.11 4.63
CA MET A 60 5.22 9.84 3.96
C MET A 60 5.18 8.68 4.93
N SER A 61 6.12 8.61 5.88
CA SER A 61 6.14 7.58 6.92
C SER A 61 4.89 7.62 7.81
N LEU A 62 4.49 8.82 8.27
CA LEU A 62 3.25 9.04 9.00
C LEU A 62 2.04 8.49 8.25
N ASP A 63 1.89 8.87 6.98
CA ASP A 63 0.79 8.36 6.18
C ASP A 63 0.88 6.84 5.97
N ALA A 64 2.08 6.29 5.78
CA ALA A 64 2.31 4.84 5.63
C ALA A 64 1.82 4.06 6.85
N PHE A 65 2.23 4.45 8.06
CA PHE A 65 1.79 3.82 9.30
C PHE A 65 0.29 3.97 9.56
N ARG A 66 -0.29 5.12 9.20
CA ARG A 66 -1.73 5.31 9.31
C ARG A 66 -2.47 4.28 8.44
N PHE A 67 -2.05 4.12 7.19
CA PHE A 67 -2.65 3.13 6.28
C PHE A 67 -2.37 1.68 6.69
N ALA A 68 -1.17 1.37 7.20
CA ALA A 68 -0.86 0.05 7.75
C ALA A 68 -1.75 -0.29 8.96
N THR A 69 -2.01 0.70 9.82
CA THR A 69 -2.93 0.56 10.97
C THR A 69 -4.37 0.34 10.50
N HIS A 70 -4.85 1.09 9.50
CA HIS A 70 -6.18 0.86 8.93
C HIS A 70 -6.31 -0.55 8.35
N SER A 71 -5.27 -1.04 7.67
CA SER A 71 -5.21 -2.42 7.15
C SER A 71 -5.35 -3.44 8.29
N ALA A 72 -4.49 -3.35 9.31
CA ALA A 72 -4.53 -4.25 10.46
C ALA A 72 -5.87 -4.20 11.22
N GLN A 73 -6.43 -3.01 11.41
CA GLN A 73 -7.72 -2.83 12.07
C GLN A 73 -8.85 -3.48 11.26
N THR A 74 -8.84 -3.33 9.94
CA THR A 74 -9.85 -3.94 9.06
C THR A 74 -9.81 -5.46 9.14
N VAL A 75 -8.62 -6.08 9.22
CA VAL A 75 -8.49 -7.54 9.41
C VAL A 75 -8.95 -7.97 10.81
N PHE A 76 -8.64 -7.19 11.85
CA PHE A 76 -9.14 -7.47 13.19
C PHE A 76 -10.69 -7.49 13.23
N GLU A 77 -11.35 -6.49 12.63
CA GLU A 77 -12.81 -6.42 12.55
C GLU A 77 -13.43 -7.53 11.67
N LEU A 78 -12.72 -7.94 10.61
CA LEU A 78 -13.10 -9.06 9.75
C LEU A 78 -13.26 -10.37 10.55
N GLU A 79 -12.35 -10.64 11.49
CA GLU A 79 -12.34 -11.84 12.32
C GLU A 79 -13.46 -11.85 13.37
N GLN A 80 -13.88 -10.68 13.87
CA GLN A 80 -14.96 -10.56 14.86
C GLN A 80 -16.36 -10.82 14.27
N THR A 81 -16.51 -10.76 12.95
CA THR A 81 -17.81 -10.97 12.30
C THR A 81 -18.14 -12.46 12.29
N SER A 82 -19.18 -12.93 12.98
CA SER A 82 -19.43 -14.38 13.20
C SER A 82 -20.74 -14.93 12.64
N ALA A 83 -21.58 -14.11 11.99
CA ALA A 83 -22.95 -14.51 11.65
C ALA A 83 -23.06 -15.76 10.74
N TYR A 84 -22.03 -16.05 9.93
CA TYR A 84 -22.01 -17.22 9.04
C TYR A 84 -20.62 -17.85 8.97
N PRO A 85 -20.50 -19.19 8.86
CA PRO A 85 -19.20 -19.86 8.68
C PRO A 85 -18.62 -19.68 7.27
N LYS A 86 -19.47 -19.36 6.27
CA LYS A 86 -19.06 -19.15 4.88
C LYS A 86 -18.38 -17.80 4.66
N LEU A 87 -17.55 -17.69 3.63
CA LEU A 87 -17.08 -16.39 3.16
C LEU A 87 -18.25 -15.55 2.63
N THR A 88 -18.59 -14.47 3.32
CA THR A 88 -19.70 -13.58 2.95
C THR A 88 -19.22 -12.41 2.09
N SER A 89 -20.15 -11.76 1.40
CA SER A 89 -19.88 -10.55 0.59
C SER A 89 -19.15 -9.48 1.40
N TRP A 90 -19.59 -9.23 2.64
CA TRP A 90 -18.96 -8.24 3.50
C TRP A 90 -17.52 -8.62 3.88
N ARG A 91 -17.26 -9.90 4.17
CA ARG A 91 -15.90 -10.38 4.43
C ARG A 91 -14.98 -10.23 3.22
N VAL A 92 -15.49 -10.45 2.01
CA VAL A 92 -14.74 -10.18 0.76
C VAL A 92 -14.43 -8.69 0.63
N ILE A 93 -15.41 -7.82 0.89
CA ILE A 93 -15.24 -6.36 0.82
C ILE A 93 -14.26 -5.85 1.88
N GLN A 94 -14.33 -6.34 3.11
CA GLN A 94 -13.38 -6.00 4.17
C GLN A 94 -11.96 -6.47 3.82
N THR A 95 -11.81 -7.71 3.33
CA THR A 95 -10.52 -8.24 2.87
C THR A 95 -9.93 -7.37 1.75
N TYR A 96 -10.77 -6.92 0.81
CA TYR A 96 -10.37 -5.97 -0.23
C TYR A 96 -9.81 -4.67 0.38
N TYR A 97 -10.55 -4.04 1.30
CA TYR A 97 -10.15 -2.76 1.85
C TYR A 97 -8.91 -2.86 2.75
N ALA A 98 -8.75 -3.98 3.46
CA ALA A 98 -7.51 -4.26 4.17
C ALA A 98 -6.31 -4.28 3.23
N ALA A 99 -6.41 -4.95 2.08
CA ALA A 99 -5.36 -4.96 1.05
C ALA A 99 -5.20 -3.61 0.35
N TYR A 100 -6.29 -2.86 0.13
CA TYR A 100 -6.27 -1.51 -0.44
C TYR A 100 -5.47 -0.54 0.45
N PHE A 101 -5.73 -0.55 1.76
CA PHE A 101 -4.95 0.24 2.72
C PHE A 101 -3.49 -0.23 2.79
N ALA A 102 -3.24 -1.55 2.74
CA ALA A 102 -1.89 -2.09 2.67
C ALA A 102 -1.12 -1.59 1.43
N ALA A 103 -1.73 -1.58 0.24
CA ALA A 103 -1.12 -1.05 -0.97
C ALA A 103 -0.79 0.45 -0.85
N HIS A 104 -1.68 1.24 -0.25
CA HIS A 104 -1.41 2.65 0.07
C HIS A 104 -0.20 2.84 0.99
N ALA A 105 -0.05 1.99 2.01
CA ALA A 105 1.08 2.03 2.93
C ALA A 105 2.38 1.63 2.23
N ILE A 106 2.37 0.52 1.48
CA ILE A 106 3.53 0.02 0.74
C ILE A 106 4.03 1.10 -0.23
N LEU A 107 3.17 1.71 -1.05
CA LEU A 107 3.58 2.80 -1.94
C LEU A 107 4.40 3.87 -1.19
N ARG A 108 3.96 4.26 0.01
CA ARG A 108 4.60 5.32 0.81
C ARG A 108 5.93 4.88 1.42
N PHE A 109 6.07 3.61 1.81
CA PHE A 109 7.38 3.05 2.20
C PHE A 109 8.40 3.09 1.04
N PHE A 110 7.92 3.07 -0.21
CA PHE A 110 8.75 3.24 -1.40
C PHE A 110 8.65 4.67 -1.98
N GLY A 111 8.28 5.65 -1.14
CA GLY A 111 8.25 7.09 -1.42
C GLY A 111 7.31 7.54 -2.53
N MET A 112 6.25 6.77 -2.76
CA MET A 112 5.14 7.14 -3.61
C MET A 112 3.87 7.32 -2.79
N SER A 113 3.06 8.31 -3.12
CA SER A 113 1.80 8.58 -2.46
C SER A 113 0.69 8.71 -3.48
N PHE A 114 -0.15 7.68 -3.57
CA PHE A 114 -1.43 7.80 -4.26
C PHE A 114 -2.40 8.58 -3.36
N SER A 115 -2.77 9.79 -3.79
CA SER A 115 -3.55 10.74 -3.00
C SER A 115 -4.50 11.56 -3.88
N HIS A 116 -5.71 11.81 -3.39
CA HIS A 116 -6.64 12.75 -4.02
C HIS A 116 -6.29 14.18 -3.62
N LEU A 117 -5.85 15.03 -4.54
CA LEU A 117 -5.69 16.45 -4.29
C LEU A 117 -7.04 17.13 -4.50
N GLU A 118 -7.66 17.55 -3.41
CA GLU A 118 -8.91 18.33 -3.42
C GLU A 118 -8.67 19.76 -3.92
N ASN A 119 -9.75 20.44 -4.29
CA ASN A 119 -9.74 21.82 -4.76
C ASN A 119 -8.90 22.77 -3.89
N GLY A 120 -8.96 22.65 -2.55
CA GLY A 120 -8.16 23.48 -1.65
C GLY A 120 -6.65 23.33 -1.87
N HIS A 121 -6.15 22.09 -1.91
CA HIS A 121 -4.74 21.80 -2.18
C HIS A 121 -4.31 22.32 -3.56
N VAL A 122 -5.16 22.09 -4.56
CA VAL A 122 -4.88 22.47 -5.95
C VAL A 122 -4.81 23.99 -6.12
N GLN A 123 -5.75 24.73 -5.54
CA GLN A 123 -5.75 26.19 -5.62
C GLN A 123 -4.56 26.79 -4.88
N PHE A 124 -4.21 26.24 -3.71
CA PHE A 124 -3.01 26.65 -2.98
C PHE A 124 -1.74 26.51 -3.83
N LEU A 125 -1.53 25.33 -4.42
CA LEU A 125 -0.37 25.07 -5.26
C LEU A 125 -0.36 25.95 -6.52
N LYS A 126 -1.51 26.16 -7.17
CA LYS A 126 -1.64 27.08 -8.31
C LYS A 126 -1.28 28.52 -7.95
N THR A 127 -1.74 29.01 -6.81
CA THR A 127 -1.42 30.37 -6.34
C THR A 127 0.07 30.51 -6.07
N ARG A 128 0.71 29.52 -5.44
CA ARG A 128 2.17 29.51 -5.24
C ARG A 128 2.92 29.49 -6.58
N CYS A 129 2.54 28.63 -7.52
CA CYS A 129 3.16 28.62 -8.86
C CYS A 129 3.05 29.97 -9.57
N ASN A 130 1.88 30.62 -9.50
CA ASN A 130 1.67 31.90 -10.15
C ASN A 130 2.48 33.03 -9.49
N SER A 131 2.55 33.04 -8.17
CA SER A 131 3.25 34.10 -7.41
C SER A 131 4.76 33.92 -7.33
N GLU A 132 5.26 32.69 -7.23
CA GLU A 132 6.69 32.39 -7.02
C GLU A 132 7.42 32.06 -8.33
N ALA A 133 6.75 31.41 -9.29
CA ALA A 133 7.35 30.94 -10.53
C ALA A 133 6.75 31.57 -11.80
N GLY A 134 5.74 32.44 -11.66
CA GLY A 134 5.17 33.21 -12.76
C GLY A 134 4.37 32.39 -13.78
N TYR A 135 3.85 31.21 -13.41
CA TYR A 135 3.05 30.37 -14.31
C TYR A 135 1.85 29.71 -13.60
N LEU A 136 0.83 29.34 -14.39
CA LEU A 136 -0.35 28.63 -13.90
C LEU A 136 -0.31 27.16 -14.36
N PRO A 137 -0.08 26.18 -13.47
CA PRO A 137 0.02 24.78 -13.84
C PRO A 137 -1.35 24.19 -14.21
N THR A 138 -1.35 23.18 -15.09
CA THR A 138 -2.55 22.37 -15.37
C THR A 138 -2.74 21.31 -14.28
N LEU A 139 -3.20 21.77 -13.11
CA LEU A 139 -3.43 20.93 -11.93
C LEU A 139 -4.94 20.91 -11.60
N PRO A 140 -5.75 19.95 -12.06
CA PRO A 140 -7.14 19.79 -11.61
C PRO A 140 -7.25 19.06 -10.26
N SER A 141 -8.39 19.21 -9.56
CA SER A 141 -8.70 18.32 -8.42
C SER A 141 -8.87 16.90 -8.93
N SER A 142 -8.01 15.98 -8.47
CA SER A 142 -7.95 14.62 -9.00
C SER A 142 -7.10 13.70 -8.12
N TYR A 143 -7.02 12.43 -8.52
CA TYR A 143 -6.04 11.52 -7.94
C TYR A 143 -4.67 11.79 -8.56
N TYR A 144 -3.62 11.67 -7.75
CA TYR A 144 -2.25 11.82 -8.19
C TYR A 144 -1.40 10.71 -7.57
N LEU A 145 -0.50 10.14 -8.37
CA LEU A 145 0.67 9.45 -7.87
C LEU A 145 1.76 10.49 -7.66
N ILE A 146 1.98 10.86 -6.40
CA ILE A 146 3.00 11.81 -5.99
C ILE A 146 4.27 11.02 -5.67
N GLY A 147 5.33 11.20 -6.44
CA GLY A 147 6.60 10.47 -6.27
C GLY A 147 7.68 11.38 -5.70
N PHE A 148 8.35 10.95 -4.64
CA PHE A 148 9.55 11.61 -4.12
C PHE A 148 10.80 10.95 -4.70
N LEU A 149 11.71 11.75 -5.23
CA LEU A 149 13.01 11.34 -5.73
C LEU A 149 14.07 11.86 -4.75
N PRO A 150 14.58 11.02 -3.82
CA PRO A 150 15.48 11.49 -2.76
C PRO A 150 16.79 12.06 -3.29
N ASP A 151 17.34 11.48 -4.36
CA ASP A 151 18.62 11.89 -4.94
C ASP A 151 18.56 13.30 -5.52
N ASP A 152 17.42 13.66 -6.13
CA ASP A 152 17.19 14.99 -6.70
C ASP A 152 16.38 15.92 -5.78
N GLN A 153 15.96 15.42 -4.61
CA GLN A 153 15.08 16.11 -3.65
C GLN A 153 13.78 16.64 -4.26
N HIS A 154 13.24 15.97 -5.28
CA HIS A 154 12.05 16.44 -6.00
C HIS A 154 10.79 15.66 -5.71
N LEU A 155 9.64 16.35 -5.70
CA LEU A 155 8.32 15.75 -5.81
C LEU A 155 7.76 15.92 -7.21
N THR A 156 7.24 14.84 -7.75
CA THR A 156 6.58 14.76 -9.06
C THR A 156 5.09 14.43 -8.89
N PHE A 157 4.26 14.91 -9.82
CA PHE A 157 2.81 14.77 -9.75
C PHE A 157 2.27 14.11 -11.02
N ASN A 158 1.93 12.83 -10.95
CA ASN A 158 1.37 12.10 -12.08
C ASN A 158 -0.15 11.96 -11.90
N LYS A 159 -0.94 12.66 -12.72
CA LYS A 159 -2.40 12.63 -12.64
C LYS A 159 -2.94 11.21 -12.91
N CYS A 160 -3.89 10.80 -12.09
CA CYS A 160 -4.68 9.59 -12.19
C CYS A 160 -6.16 9.93 -12.26
N SER A 161 -6.99 9.01 -12.71
CA SER A 161 -8.40 9.24 -13.01
C SER A 161 -9.35 8.54 -12.04
N GLU A 162 -9.00 7.36 -11.53
CA GLU A 162 -9.89 6.53 -10.73
C GLU A 162 -9.20 6.01 -9.46
N SER A 163 -9.88 6.14 -8.33
CA SER A 163 -9.40 5.79 -7.00
C SER A 163 -8.86 4.36 -6.86
N HIS A 164 -9.63 3.37 -7.32
CA HIS A 164 -9.30 1.96 -7.08
C HIS A 164 -8.43 1.40 -8.20
N LYS A 165 -8.88 1.52 -9.43
CA LYS A 165 -8.20 1.00 -10.62
C LYS A 165 -6.79 1.58 -10.75
N ASP A 166 -6.63 2.89 -10.58
CA ASP A 166 -5.30 3.49 -10.76
C ASP A 166 -4.40 3.26 -9.54
N LEU A 167 -4.93 3.16 -8.32
CA LEU A 167 -4.13 2.68 -7.18
C LEU A 167 -3.51 1.32 -7.50
N TRP A 168 -4.31 0.35 -7.93
CA TRP A 168 -3.81 -0.99 -8.24
C TRP A 168 -2.83 -0.99 -9.41
N LYS A 169 -3.05 -0.13 -10.41
CA LYS A 169 -2.09 0.08 -11.50
C LYS A 169 -0.75 0.58 -10.99
N CYS A 170 -0.75 1.65 -10.19
CA CYS A 170 0.46 2.20 -9.58
C CYS A 170 1.15 1.18 -8.66
N PHE A 171 0.38 0.45 -7.85
CA PHE A 171 0.90 -0.59 -6.98
C PHE A 171 1.55 -1.73 -7.78
N ASN A 172 0.93 -2.19 -8.87
CA ASN A 172 1.49 -3.23 -9.72
C ASN A 172 2.78 -2.78 -10.42
N VAL A 173 2.88 -1.50 -10.80
CA VAL A 173 4.13 -0.91 -11.30
C VAL A 173 5.23 -0.98 -10.24
N LEU A 174 4.94 -0.58 -8.99
CA LEU A 174 5.89 -0.74 -7.88
C LEU A 174 6.30 -2.19 -7.66
N VAL A 175 5.34 -3.13 -7.62
CA VAL A 175 5.64 -4.56 -7.42
C VAL A 175 6.58 -5.10 -8.50
N ARG A 176 6.39 -4.73 -9.77
CA ARG A 176 7.29 -5.11 -10.88
C ARG A 176 8.66 -4.46 -10.76
N GLN A 177 8.70 -3.20 -10.32
CA GLN A 177 9.94 -2.50 -10.05
C GLN A 177 10.74 -3.19 -8.96
N ILE A 178 10.12 -3.52 -7.82
CA ILE A 178 10.77 -4.26 -6.72
C ILE A 178 11.26 -5.63 -7.21
N SER A 179 10.45 -6.35 -8.00
CA SER A 179 10.86 -7.64 -8.57
C SER A 179 12.15 -7.50 -9.40
N THR A 180 12.27 -6.45 -10.21
CA THR A 180 13.45 -6.17 -11.03
C THR A 180 14.63 -5.72 -10.18
N ASP A 181 14.44 -4.72 -9.32
CA ASP A 181 15.49 -4.11 -8.51
C ASP A 181 16.06 -5.07 -7.48
N SER A 182 15.26 -6.05 -7.02
CA SER A 182 15.73 -7.07 -6.09
C SER A 182 16.91 -7.90 -6.62
N LEU A 183 17.04 -8.01 -7.95
CA LEU A 183 18.16 -8.69 -8.60
C LEU A 183 19.47 -7.88 -8.53
N THR A 184 19.40 -6.59 -8.21
CA THR A 184 20.58 -5.71 -8.08
C THR A 184 21.08 -5.62 -6.64
N LEU A 185 20.31 -6.14 -5.67
CA LEU A 185 20.62 -6.02 -4.24
C LEU A 185 21.88 -6.81 -3.86
N ARG A 186 22.50 -6.44 -2.75
CA ARG A 186 23.70 -7.10 -2.22
C ARG A 186 23.33 -8.35 -1.42
N ALA A 187 23.11 -9.47 -2.09
CA ALA A 187 22.89 -10.80 -1.52
C ALA A 187 23.32 -11.91 -2.49
N SER A 188 23.30 -13.16 -2.04
CA SER A 188 23.53 -14.33 -2.92
C SER A 188 22.50 -14.42 -4.04
N ASP A 189 22.88 -14.92 -5.21
CA ASP A 189 22.00 -15.07 -6.39
C ASP A 189 20.67 -15.75 -6.07
N ASN A 190 20.70 -16.91 -5.39
CA ASN A 190 19.48 -17.64 -5.02
C ASN A 190 18.50 -16.75 -4.24
N ARG A 191 18.99 -16.02 -3.24
CA ARG A 191 18.16 -15.16 -2.38
C ARG A 191 17.58 -13.97 -3.16
N ARG A 192 18.33 -13.41 -4.12
CA ARG A 192 17.84 -12.35 -5.01
C ARG A 192 16.75 -12.86 -5.94
N GLN A 193 16.95 -14.04 -6.52
CA GLN A 193 15.99 -14.69 -7.41
C GLN A 193 14.71 -15.09 -6.66
N GLU A 194 14.83 -15.65 -5.45
CA GLU A 194 13.67 -15.98 -4.60
C GLU A 194 12.83 -14.72 -4.30
N LEU A 195 13.48 -13.62 -3.89
CA LEU A 195 12.79 -12.36 -3.63
C LEU A 195 12.12 -11.79 -4.89
N SER A 196 12.85 -11.78 -6.01
CA SER A 196 12.33 -11.35 -7.31
C SER A 196 11.08 -12.14 -7.70
N GLN A 197 11.12 -13.47 -7.51
CA GLN A 197 10.03 -14.38 -7.81
C GLN A 197 8.80 -14.13 -6.95
N VAL A 198 8.96 -13.77 -5.66
CA VAL A 198 7.81 -13.41 -4.80
C VAL A 198 7.03 -12.23 -5.38
N PHE A 199 7.73 -11.16 -5.76
CA PHE A 199 7.08 -9.98 -6.33
C PHE A 199 6.57 -10.21 -7.76
N SER A 200 7.26 -11.02 -8.57
CA SER A 200 6.77 -11.44 -9.89
C SER A 200 5.45 -12.22 -9.77
N ASN A 201 5.40 -13.21 -8.87
CA ASN A 201 4.19 -13.98 -8.58
C ASN A 201 3.04 -13.09 -8.09
N LEU A 202 3.34 -12.09 -7.24
CA LEU A 202 2.34 -11.14 -6.79
C LEU A 202 1.79 -10.29 -7.95
N SER A 203 2.65 -9.82 -8.86
CA SER A 203 2.22 -9.08 -10.06
C SER A 203 1.30 -9.93 -10.93
N ASP A 204 1.64 -11.19 -11.14
CA ASP A 204 0.83 -12.11 -11.94
C ASP A 204 -0.54 -12.38 -11.28
N ALA A 205 -0.56 -12.50 -9.95
CA ALA A 205 -1.78 -12.68 -9.19
C ALA A 205 -2.70 -11.46 -9.27
N LEU A 206 -2.14 -10.25 -9.18
CA LEU A 206 -2.86 -8.98 -9.39
C LEU A 206 -3.42 -8.85 -10.82
N CYS A 207 -2.76 -9.49 -11.80
CA CYS A 207 -3.20 -9.51 -13.19
C CYS A 207 -4.16 -10.66 -13.53
N GLN A 208 -4.48 -11.55 -12.58
CA GLN A 208 -5.14 -12.84 -12.84
C GLN A 208 -4.52 -13.56 -14.05
N LEU A 209 -3.20 -13.78 -14.02
CA LEU A 209 -2.45 -14.44 -15.11
C LEU A 209 -2.62 -13.75 -16.48
N GLY A 210 -2.59 -12.41 -16.47
CA GLY A 210 -2.61 -11.58 -17.68
C GLY A 210 -3.99 -11.10 -18.13
N LYS A 211 -5.09 -11.59 -17.55
CA LYS A 211 -6.45 -11.15 -17.89
C LYS A 211 -6.71 -9.68 -17.56
N TYR A 212 -6.11 -9.17 -16.50
CA TYR A 212 -6.19 -7.77 -16.07
C TYR A 212 -4.81 -7.14 -16.11
N GLN A 213 -4.34 -6.75 -17.30
CA GLN A 213 -2.98 -6.25 -17.54
C GLN A 213 -2.56 -5.07 -16.64
N SER A 214 -3.52 -4.27 -16.15
CA SER A 214 -3.27 -3.17 -15.24
C SER A 214 -3.10 -3.59 -13.77
N GLY A 215 -3.16 -4.87 -13.43
CA GLY A 215 -3.03 -5.34 -12.05
C GLY A 215 -4.23 -5.02 -11.14
N ASN A 216 -5.39 -4.67 -11.71
CA ASN A 216 -6.56 -4.19 -10.98
C ASN A 216 -7.58 -5.29 -10.66
N TRP A 217 -7.19 -6.57 -10.70
CA TRP A 217 -8.11 -7.71 -10.51
C TRP A 217 -8.86 -7.67 -9.17
N LEU A 218 -8.18 -7.32 -8.07
CA LEU A 218 -8.82 -7.22 -6.76
C LEU A 218 -9.98 -6.22 -6.75
N SER A 219 -9.83 -5.08 -7.44
CA SER A 219 -10.91 -4.10 -7.57
C SER A 219 -12.07 -4.62 -8.41
N VAL A 220 -11.79 -5.45 -9.42
CA VAL A 220 -12.81 -6.07 -10.25
C VAL A 220 -13.64 -7.04 -9.42
N VAL A 221 -13.00 -7.95 -8.67
CA VAL A 221 -13.69 -8.90 -7.78
C VAL A 221 -14.54 -8.15 -6.75
N ARG A 222 -14.00 -7.10 -6.12
CA ARG A 222 -14.76 -6.27 -5.18
C ARG A 222 -15.99 -5.64 -5.84
N ASN A 223 -15.88 -5.09 -7.05
CA ASN A 223 -17.01 -4.47 -7.74
C ASN A 223 -18.05 -5.51 -8.19
N GLU A 224 -17.62 -6.69 -8.60
CA GLU A 224 -18.49 -7.82 -8.94
C GLU A 224 -19.27 -8.32 -7.73
N VAL A 225 -18.62 -8.43 -6.56
CA VAL A 225 -19.30 -8.76 -5.31
C VAL A 225 -20.23 -7.62 -4.90
N ASN A 226 -19.75 -6.38 -4.81
CA ASN A 226 -20.49 -5.28 -4.20
C ASN A 226 -21.65 -4.76 -5.06
N TYR A 227 -21.45 -4.60 -6.37
CA TYR A 227 -22.45 -3.94 -7.24
C TYR A 227 -23.22 -4.91 -8.14
N LYS A 228 -22.64 -6.08 -8.44
CA LYS A 228 -23.27 -7.06 -9.34
C LYS A 228 -23.78 -8.30 -8.60
N SER A 229 -23.57 -8.38 -7.29
CA SER A 229 -23.96 -9.52 -6.44
C SER A 229 -23.48 -10.88 -6.97
N LEU A 230 -22.31 -10.90 -7.62
CA LEU A 230 -21.72 -12.11 -8.19
C LEU A 230 -21.01 -12.96 -7.13
N HIS A 231 -20.41 -14.07 -7.58
CA HIS A 231 -19.62 -15.01 -6.76
C HIS A 231 -20.40 -15.80 -5.70
N GLY A 232 -21.72 -15.61 -5.59
CA GLY A 232 -22.59 -16.39 -4.71
C GLY A 232 -22.44 -16.07 -3.22
N VAL A 233 -21.65 -15.05 -2.86
CA VAL A 233 -21.30 -14.67 -1.48
C VAL A 233 -22.38 -13.84 -0.77
N TRP A 234 -23.46 -13.50 -1.47
CA TRP A 234 -24.67 -12.89 -0.91
C TRP A 234 -25.70 -13.96 -0.56
N TYR A 235 -26.52 -13.68 0.45
CA TYR A 235 -27.66 -14.53 0.76
C TYR A 235 -28.77 -14.38 -0.32
N PRO A 236 -29.46 -15.47 -0.72
CA PRO A 236 -29.19 -16.86 -0.36
C PRO A 236 -27.96 -17.40 -1.10
N PHE A 237 -27.05 -18.04 -0.36
CA PHE A 237 -25.78 -18.55 -0.88
C PHE A 237 -26.03 -19.60 -1.97
N SER A 238 -25.70 -19.28 -3.22
CA SER A 238 -26.08 -20.06 -4.41
C SER A 238 -24.97 -20.93 -5.01
N LYS A 239 -23.75 -20.85 -4.46
CA LYS A 239 -22.57 -21.60 -4.93
C LYS A 239 -21.85 -22.29 -3.78
N ALA A 240 -20.97 -23.24 -4.13
CA ALA A 240 -19.96 -23.73 -3.22
C ALA A 240 -18.97 -22.58 -2.92
N ILE A 241 -19.11 -22.00 -1.73
CA ILE A 241 -18.30 -20.89 -1.26
C ILE A 241 -17.30 -21.45 -0.25
N PRO A 242 -16.03 -21.03 -0.30
CA PRO A 242 -15.04 -21.44 0.70
C PRO A 242 -15.53 -21.15 2.12
N SER A 243 -15.17 -22.02 3.06
CA SER A 243 -15.32 -21.72 4.48
C SER A 243 -14.40 -20.56 4.84
N PHE A 244 -14.92 -19.58 5.58
CA PHE A 244 -14.10 -18.48 6.05
C PHE A 244 -13.05 -18.97 7.06
N GLU A 245 -13.41 -19.93 7.89
CA GLU A 245 -12.48 -20.53 8.85
C GLU A 245 -11.31 -21.23 8.14
N GLU A 246 -11.58 -21.98 7.06
CA GLU A 246 -10.54 -22.61 6.25
C GLU A 246 -9.62 -21.56 5.59
N LEU A 247 -10.19 -20.45 5.12
CA LEU A 247 -9.41 -19.35 4.55
C LEU A 247 -8.55 -18.67 5.62
N MET A 248 -9.10 -18.37 6.79
CA MET A 248 -8.36 -17.80 7.91
C MET A 248 -7.26 -18.73 8.40
N ALA A 249 -7.49 -20.05 8.43
CA ALA A 249 -6.48 -21.03 8.80
C ALA A 249 -5.24 -21.00 7.88
N LYS A 250 -5.43 -20.70 6.59
CA LYS A 250 -4.33 -20.53 5.62
C LYS A 250 -3.49 -19.28 5.87
N VAL A 251 -4.07 -18.28 6.54
CA VAL A 251 -3.42 -16.99 6.82
C VAL A 251 -3.20 -16.74 8.31
N LYS A 252 -3.38 -17.76 9.17
CA LYS A 252 -3.40 -17.63 10.64
C LYS A 252 -2.21 -16.86 11.24
N ASP A 253 -1.06 -16.93 10.59
CA ASP A 253 0.18 -16.29 11.03
C ASP A 253 0.38 -14.87 10.46
N TRP A 254 -0.63 -14.27 9.80
CA TRP A 254 -0.55 -12.94 9.20
C TRP A 254 -0.07 -11.85 10.18
N ARG A 255 -0.34 -12.03 11.48
CA ARG A 255 0.08 -11.13 12.56
C ARG A 255 1.57 -11.17 12.86
N LYS A 256 2.23 -12.30 12.58
CA LYS A 256 3.68 -12.47 12.76
C LYS A 256 4.49 -11.80 11.66
N ALA A 257 3.82 -11.35 10.58
CA ALA A 257 4.44 -10.69 9.43
C ALA A 257 5.67 -11.47 8.92
N SER A 258 5.49 -12.78 8.83
CA SER A 258 6.53 -13.72 8.43
C SER A 258 5.96 -14.92 7.68
N SER A 259 4.73 -14.79 7.17
CA SER A 259 4.00 -15.95 6.67
C SER A 259 4.42 -16.30 5.24
N ASP A 260 4.46 -17.59 4.96
CA ASP A 260 4.48 -18.11 3.60
C ASP A 260 3.08 -18.64 3.29
N PHE A 261 2.32 -17.89 2.49
CA PHE A 261 0.99 -18.30 2.04
C PHE A 261 1.04 -19.13 0.74
N GLY A 262 2.24 -19.45 0.25
CA GLY A 262 2.45 -20.08 -1.06
C GLY A 262 2.20 -19.15 -2.24
N ASN A 263 2.26 -19.70 -3.46
CA ASN A 263 2.01 -18.95 -4.68
C ASN A 263 0.50 -18.87 -4.97
N PRO A 264 -0.15 -17.70 -4.89
CA PRO A 264 -1.59 -17.55 -5.16
C PRO A 264 -1.98 -17.99 -6.57
N ASN A 265 -1.04 -17.94 -7.53
CA ASN A 265 -1.31 -18.34 -8.91
C ASN A 265 -1.64 -19.83 -9.07
N HIS A 266 -1.28 -20.69 -8.11
CA HIS A 266 -1.61 -22.11 -8.12
C HIS A 266 -3.04 -22.41 -7.62
N ILE A 267 -3.71 -21.42 -7.03
CA ILE A 267 -5.06 -21.58 -6.46
C ILE A 267 -6.10 -21.51 -7.59
N ARG A 268 -6.94 -22.54 -7.71
CA ARG A 268 -7.96 -22.64 -8.77
C ARG A 268 -9.24 -21.86 -8.47
N ASN A 269 -9.65 -21.78 -7.20
CA ASN A 269 -10.85 -21.07 -6.81
C ASN A 269 -10.57 -19.55 -6.78
N ASP A 270 -11.34 -18.76 -7.53
CA ASP A 270 -11.10 -17.31 -7.67
C ASP A 270 -11.27 -16.55 -6.34
N LEU A 271 -12.22 -16.93 -5.48
CA LEU A 271 -12.42 -16.30 -4.18
C LEU A 271 -11.28 -16.62 -3.21
N GLU A 272 -10.81 -17.86 -3.21
CA GLU A 272 -9.65 -18.26 -2.42
C GLU A 272 -8.38 -17.55 -2.92
N ARG A 273 -8.15 -17.52 -4.24
CA ARG A 273 -7.03 -16.79 -4.84
C ARG A 273 -7.09 -15.31 -4.48
N PHE A 274 -8.27 -14.69 -4.58
CA PHE A 274 -8.48 -13.30 -4.21
C PHE A 274 -8.08 -13.07 -2.74
N PHE A 275 -8.54 -13.96 -1.85
CA PHE A 275 -8.27 -13.88 -0.43
C PHE A 275 -6.77 -14.00 -0.12
N ILE A 276 -6.09 -15.02 -0.66
CA ILE A 276 -4.66 -15.22 -0.44
C ILE A 276 -3.82 -14.10 -1.06
N THR A 277 -4.17 -13.61 -2.25
CA THR A 277 -3.48 -12.45 -2.86
C THR A 277 -3.63 -11.20 -1.99
N ALA A 278 -4.83 -10.93 -1.49
CA ALA A 278 -5.08 -9.80 -0.59
C ALA A 278 -4.25 -9.92 0.71
N PHE A 279 -4.24 -11.11 1.32
CA PHE A 279 -3.46 -11.35 2.54
C PHE A 279 -1.95 -11.31 2.31
N LEU A 280 -1.45 -11.71 1.14
CA LEU A 280 -0.04 -11.54 0.80
C LEU A 280 0.37 -10.05 0.80
N ILE A 281 -0.47 -9.17 0.27
CA ILE A 281 -0.23 -7.72 0.28
C ILE A 281 -0.30 -7.17 1.70
N ILE A 282 -1.24 -7.65 2.52
CA ILE A 282 -1.37 -7.28 3.93
C ILE A 282 -0.11 -7.71 4.70
N ASP A 283 0.32 -8.96 4.58
CA ASP A 283 1.53 -9.48 5.24
C ASP A 283 2.78 -8.68 4.84
N ILE A 284 2.95 -8.36 3.55
CA ILE A 284 4.05 -7.49 3.11
C ILE A 284 4.00 -6.13 3.81
N CYS A 285 2.84 -5.47 3.80
CA CYS A 285 2.66 -4.17 4.46
C CYS A 285 3.00 -4.22 5.96
N LEU A 286 2.48 -5.21 6.67
CA LEU A 286 2.74 -5.36 8.11
C LEU A 286 4.21 -5.72 8.39
N SER A 287 4.83 -6.50 7.51
CA SER A 287 6.25 -6.87 7.62
C SER A 287 7.14 -5.64 7.45
N LEU A 288 6.84 -4.78 6.46
CA LEU A 288 7.52 -3.50 6.28
C LEU A 288 7.33 -2.59 7.49
N ALA A 289 6.11 -2.48 8.01
CA ALA A 289 5.80 -1.63 9.16
C ALA A 289 6.49 -2.12 10.46
N GLN A 290 6.52 -3.44 10.69
CA GLN A 290 7.22 -4.03 11.83
C GLN A 290 8.74 -3.87 11.72
N ASP A 291 9.31 -4.09 10.54
CA ASP A 291 10.73 -3.90 10.31
C ASP A 291 11.12 -2.43 10.49
N TYR A 292 10.33 -1.50 9.93
CA TYR A 292 10.51 -0.08 10.15
C TYR A 292 10.51 0.26 11.65
N GLN A 293 9.53 -0.25 12.41
CA GLN A 293 9.48 -0.06 13.86
C GLN A 293 10.74 -0.61 14.56
N GLY A 294 11.26 -1.75 14.12
CA GLY A 294 12.44 -2.37 14.71
C GLY A 294 13.74 -1.59 14.49
N ILE A 295 13.77 -0.65 13.54
CA ILE A 295 14.94 0.16 13.24
C ILE A 295 14.88 1.54 13.94
N VAL A 296 13.69 2.03 14.31
CA VAL A 296 13.56 3.32 15.02
C VAL A 296 14.10 3.18 16.45
N GLU A 297 15.00 4.08 16.87
CA GLU A 297 15.70 4.02 18.17
C GLU A 297 14.77 4.01 19.40
N LYS A 298 13.58 4.61 19.28
CA LYS A 298 12.56 4.64 20.34
C LYS A 298 11.20 4.31 19.74
N ALA A 299 10.37 3.61 20.50
CA ALA A 299 8.99 3.33 20.09
C ALA A 299 8.05 4.42 20.64
N GLY A 300 7.48 5.20 19.73
CA GLY A 300 6.56 6.28 20.05
C GLY A 300 5.12 5.83 20.15
N ARG A 301 4.24 6.81 20.32
CA ARG A 301 2.80 6.56 20.42
C ARG A 301 2.24 5.83 19.19
N ARG A 302 2.71 6.17 17.98
CA ARG A 302 2.22 5.59 16.72
C ARG A 302 2.64 4.12 16.56
N SER A 303 3.94 3.84 16.63
CA SER A 303 4.46 2.48 16.57
C SER A 303 3.99 1.62 17.75
N GLY A 304 3.86 2.21 18.94
CA GLY A 304 3.26 1.60 20.11
C GLY A 304 1.78 1.22 19.92
N ASN A 305 0.96 2.11 19.35
CA ASN A 305 -0.44 1.83 19.02
C ASN A 305 -0.57 0.76 17.94
N PHE A 306 0.26 0.80 16.89
CA PHE A 306 0.31 -0.22 15.85
C PHE A 306 0.67 -1.60 16.44
N SER A 307 1.74 -1.66 17.24
CA SER A 307 2.12 -2.87 17.99
C SER A 307 1.00 -3.36 18.91
N ARG A 308 0.32 -2.45 19.62
CA ARG A 308 -0.81 -2.80 20.48
C ARG A 308 -1.95 -3.41 19.66
N LEU A 309 -2.29 -2.84 18.52
CA LEU A 309 -3.33 -3.35 17.63
C LEU A 309 -2.99 -4.77 17.14
N LEU A 310 -1.75 -5.01 16.70
CA LEU A 310 -1.31 -6.34 16.28
C LEU A 310 -1.30 -7.36 17.44
N LYS A 311 -1.02 -6.91 18.67
CA LYS A 311 -1.09 -7.78 19.86
C LYS A 311 -2.52 -8.07 20.30
N LEU A 312 -3.41 -7.07 20.24
CA LEU A 312 -4.84 -7.23 20.55
C LEU A 312 -5.49 -8.18 19.56
N SER A 313 -5.13 -8.09 18.28
CA SER A 313 -5.60 -9.07 17.31
C SER A 313 -5.04 -10.46 17.61
N ALA A 314 -3.80 -10.61 18.07
CA ALA A 314 -3.20 -11.93 18.36
C ALA A 314 -3.79 -12.68 19.56
N ALA A 315 -4.48 -11.98 20.47
CA ALA A 315 -5.05 -12.56 21.69
C ALA A 315 -6.54 -12.92 21.58
N ALA A 316 -7.17 -12.66 20.43
CA ALA A 316 -8.54 -13.04 20.09
C ALA A 316 -8.53 -14.20 19.09
#